data_AF-A0A9W4HKR2-F1
#
_entry.id   AF-A0A9W4HKR2-F1
#
_cell.length_a   1.000
_cell.length_b   1.000
_cell.length_c   1.000
_cell.angle_alpha   90.00
_cell.angle_beta   90.00
_cell.angle_gamma   90.00
#
_symmetry.space_group_name_H-M   'P 1'
#
loop_
_entity.id
_entity.type
_entity.pdbx_description
1 polymer ?
#
loop_
_entity_poly.entity_id
_entity_poly.type
_entity_poly.pdbx_seq_one_letter_code
_entity_poly.pdbx_strand_id
1 'polypeptide(L)'
;MHVPTLRNHGVRFDSLPPGAATLTDDLQNVWSKVHHSLLQNHVGLLLGALGLENHGGWAITLEILSTVLASEKGSPGETLFEYFTKDTMPFKCFLRMRMESKYRDYIEREVPNSLLMDTPRWESLLDTYRPSLHAT
;
A
#
# COMPACT_ATOMS: atom_id res chain seq x y z
N MET A 1 -4.30 3.26 12.34
CA MET A 1 -3.45 2.93 13.50
C MET A 1 -3.76 1.51 13.91
N HIS A 2 -2.73 0.65 14.00
CA HIS A 2 -2.91 -0.74 14.43
C HIS A 2 -3.00 -0.79 15.96
N VAL A 3 -4.19 -1.05 16.49
CA VAL A 3 -4.48 -0.97 17.92
C VAL A 3 -3.67 -1.97 18.73
N PRO A 4 -3.56 -3.26 18.34
CA PRO A 4 -2.76 -4.24 19.08
C PRO A 4 -1.29 -3.83 19.24
N THR A 5 -0.64 -3.36 18.17
CA THR A 5 0.76 -2.90 18.23
C THR A 5 0.92 -1.75 19.21
N LEU A 6 0.07 -0.73 19.11
CA LEU A 6 0.19 0.47 19.94
C LEU A 6 -0.14 0.20 21.41
N ARG A 7 -1.12 -0.67 21.69
CA ARG A 7 -1.40 -1.13 23.07
C ARG A 7 -0.19 -1.86 23.68
N ASN A 8 0.49 -2.69 22.89
CA ASN A 8 1.72 -3.38 23.34
C ASN A 8 2.86 -2.40 23.66
N HIS A 9 2.80 -1.17 23.14
CA HIS A 9 3.73 -0.08 23.44
C HIS A 9 3.18 0.91 24.49
N GLY A 10 2.13 0.54 25.23
CA GLY A 10 1.57 1.36 26.31
C GLY A 10 0.65 2.50 25.86
N VAL A 11 0.28 2.58 24.58
CA VAL A 11 -0.65 3.60 24.09
C VAL A 11 -2.07 3.26 24.53
N ARG A 12 -2.73 4.22 25.18
CA ARG A 12 -4.14 4.13 25.60
C ARG A 12 -5.05 4.79 24.57
N PHE A 13 -6.23 4.21 24.37
CA PHE A 13 -7.20 4.64 23.36
C PHE A 13 -8.52 5.13 23.96
N ASP A 14 -8.56 5.39 25.26
CA ASP A 14 -9.79 5.65 26.02
C ASP A 14 -10.51 6.95 25.61
N SER A 15 -9.80 7.86 24.94
CA SER A 15 -10.35 9.11 24.40
C SER A 15 -10.91 8.98 22.99
N LEU A 16 -10.77 7.82 22.33
CA LEU A 16 -11.28 7.61 20.98
C LEU A 16 -12.64 6.91 20.99
N PRO A 17 -13.56 7.30 20.09
CA PRO A 17 -14.85 6.63 19.99
C PRO A 17 -14.67 5.17 19.52
N PRO A 18 -15.47 4.22 20.03
CA PRO A 18 -15.50 2.86 19.50
C PRO A 18 -15.78 2.85 17.99
N GLY A 19 -15.05 2.01 17.24
CA GLY A 19 -15.22 1.92 15.79
C GLY A 19 -14.69 3.14 15.01
N ALA A 20 -13.83 3.98 15.61
CA ALA A 20 -13.19 5.08 14.89
C ALA A 20 -12.49 4.58 13.61
N ALA A 21 -12.79 5.22 12.46
CA ALA A 21 -12.25 4.85 11.15
C ALA A 21 -10.71 4.90 11.03
N THR A 22 -10.05 5.51 12.03
CA THR A 22 -8.60 5.61 12.14
C THR A 22 -7.97 4.41 12.86
N LEU A 23 -8.78 3.52 13.45
CA LEU A 23 -8.35 2.34 14.20
C LEU A 23 -8.57 1.06 13.39
N THR A 24 -7.73 0.07 13.61
CA THR A 24 -7.84 -1.26 13.02
C THR A 24 -7.13 -2.27 13.90
N ASP A 25 -7.68 -3.47 13.99
CA ASP A 25 -7.02 -4.64 14.59
C ASP A 25 -6.29 -5.49 13.54
N ASP A 26 -6.46 -5.16 12.26
CA ASP A 26 -5.70 -5.74 11.16
C ASP A 26 -4.50 -4.84 10.82
N LEU A 27 -3.31 -5.41 10.87
CA LEU A 27 -2.05 -4.75 10.53
C LEU A 27 -1.93 -4.51 9.02
N GLN A 28 -2.48 -5.40 8.18
CA GLN A 28 -2.42 -5.25 6.72
C GLN A 28 -3.20 -4.01 6.27
N ASN A 29 -4.34 -3.69 6.89
CA ASN A 29 -5.03 -2.41 6.69
C ASN A 29 -4.14 -1.17 6.90
N VAL A 30 -3.15 -1.23 7.80
CA VAL A 30 -2.17 -0.13 7.95
C VAL A 30 -1.17 -0.16 6.81
N TRP A 31 -0.66 -1.34 6.45
CA TRP A 31 0.28 -1.50 5.35
C TRP A 31 -0.30 -1.07 3.99
N SER A 32 -1.53 -1.45 3.65
CA SER A 32 -2.24 -0.96 2.45
C SER A 32 -2.32 0.56 2.41
N LYS A 33 -2.63 1.19 3.54
CA LYS A 33 -2.71 2.66 3.63
C LYS A 33 -1.34 3.31 3.41
N VAL A 34 -0.26 2.73 3.96
CA VAL A 34 1.10 3.21 3.72
C VAL A 34 1.47 3.03 2.25
N HIS A 35 1.25 1.84 1.67
CA HIS A 35 1.54 1.58 0.26
C HIS A 35 0.82 2.56 -0.66
N HIS A 36 -0.49 2.75 -0.45
CA HIS A 36 -1.26 3.70 -1.23
C HIS A 36 -0.78 5.15 -1.08
N SER A 37 -0.66 5.64 0.16
CA SER A 37 -0.35 7.05 0.42
C SER A 37 1.09 7.43 0.10
N LEU A 38 2.04 6.57 0.47
CA LEU A 38 3.47 6.82 0.26
C LEU A 38 3.91 6.41 -1.14
N LEU A 39 3.62 5.18 -1.57
CA LEU A 39 4.21 4.63 -2.80
C LEU A 39 3.38 5.00 -4.02
N GLN A 40 2.12 4.58 -4.08
CA GLN A 40 1.27 4.81 -5.25
C GLN A 40 0.99 6.30 -5.49
N ASN A 41 0.77 7.06 -4.41
CA ASN A 41 0.45 8.48 -4.50
C ASN A 41 1.71 9.35 -4.43
N HIS A 42 2.38 9.43 -3.28
CA HIS A 42 3.46 10.40 -3.10
C HIS A 42 4.69 10.15 -3.99
N VAL A 43 5.27 8.94 -3.93
CA VAL A 43 6.43 8.56 -4.76
C VAL A 43 6.02 8.50 -6.23
N GLY A 44 4.89 7.89 -6.57
CA GLY A 44 4.40 7.84 -7.95
C GLY A 44 4.29 9.24 -8.59
N LEU A 45 3.69 10.21 -7.90
CA LEU A 45 3.62 11.59 -8.38
C LEU A 45 4.99 12.25 -8.50
N LEU A 46 5.90 11.99 -7.56
CA LEU A 46 7.27 12.51 -7.61
C LEU A 46 8.03 11.96 -8.82
N LEU A 47 7.93 10.65 -9.09
CA LEU A 47 8.56 10.02 -10.24
C LEU A 47 7.97 10.57 -11.55
N GLY A 48 6.66 10.77 -11.63
CA GLY A 48 6.01 11.42 -12.77
C GLY A 48 6.51 12.84 -12.99
N ALA A 49 6.59 13.65 -11.93
CA ALA A 49 7.06 15.04 -12.00
C ALA A 49 8.54 15.16 -12.42
N LEU A 50 9.36 14.17 -12.07
CA LEU A 50 10.77 14.09 -12.46
C LEU A 50 10.99 13.43 -13.84
N GLY A 51 9.93 12.91 -14.47
CA GLY A 51 10.06 12.16 -15.72
C GLY A 51 10.79 10.82 -15.55
N LEU A 52 10.67 10.18 -14.38
CA LEU A 52 11.33 8.93 -14.03
C LEU A 52 10.39 7.72 -13.98
N GLU A 53 9.07 7.94 -13.99
CA GLU A 53 8.07 6.87 -13.84
C GLU A 53 8.28 5.70 -14.82
N ASN A 54 8.61 6.00 -16.08
CA ASN A 54 8.87 4.99 -17.13
C ASN A 54 10.37 4.89 -17.49
N HIS A 55 11.24 5.39 -16.63
CA HIS A 55 12.68 5.53 -16.89
C HIS A 55 13.52 5.08 -15.69
N GLY A 56 13.14 3.98 -15.03
CA GLY A 56 13.91 3.37 -13.94
C GLY A 56 13.63 3.93 -12.54
N GLY A 57 12.66 4.86 -12.41
CA GLY A 57 12.32 5.44 -11.11
C GLY A 57 11.77 4.42 -10.11
N TRP A 58 11.06 3.40 -10.59
CA TRP A 58 10.53 2.35 -9.73
C TRP A 58 11.62 1.35 -9.33
N ALA A 59 12.60 1.09 -10.20
CA ALA A 59 13.78 0.28 -9.84
C ALA A 59 14.55 0.90 -8.66
N ILE A 60 14.82 2.21 -8.71
CA ILE A 60 15.49 2.93 -7.60
C ILE A 60 14.64 2.83 -6.32
N THR A 61 13.33 3.05 -6.44
CA THR A 61 12.41 2.98 -5.29
C THR A 61 12.44 1.59 -4.65
N LEU A 62 12.40 0.53 -5.48
CA LEU A 62 12.44 -0.85 -5.02
C LEU A 62 13.77 -1.21 -4.34
N GLU A 63 14.90 -0.77 -4.89
CA GLU A 63 16.24 -0.97 -4.30
C GLU A 63 16.33 -0.34 -2.91
N ILE A 64 15.89 0.91 -2.76
CA ILE A 64 15.92 1.62 -1.48
C ILE A 64 14.98 0.94 -0.47
N LEU A 65 13.76 0.55 -0.89
CA LEU A 65 12.84 -0.18 -0.02
C LEU A 65 13.45 -1.51 0.45
N SER A 66 14.08 -2.27 -0.45
CA SER A 66 14.74 -3.53 -0.11
C SER A 66 15.87 -3.31 0.89
N THR A 67 16.69 -2.28 0.67
CA THR A 67 17.80 -1.94 1.57
C THR A 67 17.33 -1.57 2.98
N VAL A 68 16.22 -0.82 3.09
CA VAL A 68 15.71 -0.35 4.39
C VAL A 68 14.90 -1.41 5.13
N LEU A 69 14.11 -2.21 4.41
CA LEU A 69 13.14 -3.13 5.02
C LEU A 69 13.63 -4.58 5.05
N ALA A 70 14.38 -5.04 4.03
CA ALA A 70 14.82 -6.42 3.90
C ALA A 70 16.29 -6.63 4.34
N SER A 71 16.79 -5.79 5.25
CA SER A 71 18.19 -5.87 5.73
C SER A 71 18.47 -7.12 6.59
N GLU A 72 17.44 -7.68 7.23
CA GLU A 72 17.54 -8.84 8.12
C GLU A 72 16.42 -9.84 7.83
N LYS A 73 16.81 -11.10 7.62
CA LYS A 73 15.89 -12.22 7.36
C LYS A 73 15.10 -12.58 8.62
N GLY A 74 13.79 -12.77 8.46
CA GLY A 74 12.83 -13.02 9.53
C GLY A 74 12.39 -11.76 10.27
N SER A 75 12.86 -10.58 9.88
CA SER A 75 12.50 -9.33 10.53
C SER A 75 11.08 -8.89 10.14
N PRO A 76 10.39 -8.09 10.98
CA PRO A 76 9.12 -7.45 10.59
C PRO A 76 9.25 -6.59 9.33
N GLY A 77 10.45 -6.07 9.05
CA GLY A 77 10.75 -5.32 7.84
C GLY A 77 10.69 -6.20 6.59
N GLU A 78 11.26 -7.41 6.63
CA GLU A 78 11.20 -8.36 5.50
C GLU A 78 9.73 -8.72 5.20
N THR A 79 8.92 -9.01 6.23
CA THR A 79 7.49 -9.26 6.05
C THR A 79 6.74 -8.08 5.43
N LEU A 80 7.08 -6.85 5.83
CA LEU A 80 6.49 -5.64 5.24
C LEU A 80 6.93 -5.45 3.78
N PHE A 81 8.20 -5.73 3.47
CA PHE A 81 8.74 -5.67 2.12
C PHE A 81 8.07 -6.69 1.20
N GLU A 82 7.90 -7.93 1.65
CA GLU A 82 7.13 -8.96 0.94
C GLU A 82 5.69 -8.50 0.67
N TYR A 83 5.05 -7.88 1.67
CA TYR A 83 3.71 -7.33 1.50
C TYR A 83 3.66 -6.21 0.45
N PHE A 84 4.62 -5.27 0.48
CA PHE A 84 4.71 -4.17 -0.48
C PHE A 84 5.09 -4.61 -1.89
N THR A 85 5.63 -5.82 -2.07
CA THR A 85 6.08 -6.34 -3.38
C THR A 85 5.20 -7.48 -3.92
N LYS A 86 3.98 -7.60 -3.39
CA LYS A 86 2.91 -8.39 -4.00
C LYS A 86 2.64 -7.95 -5.44
N ASP A 87 2.16 -8.88 -6.25
CA ASP A 87 1.84 -8.65 -7.66
C ASP A 87 0.77 -7.56 -7.85
N THR A 88 -0.24 -7.56 -7.00
CA THR A 88 -1.27 -6.52 -6.98
C THR A 88 -1.37 -5.87 -5.61
N MET A 89 -1.82 -4.62 -5.62
CA MET A 89 -2.09 -3.85 -4.42
C MET A 89 -3.42 -3.09 -4.54
N PRO A 90 -4.16 -2.92 -3.43
CA PRO A 90 -5.42 -2.21 -3.44
C PRO A 90 -5.18 -0.73 -3.77
N PHE A 91 -6.02 -0.19 -4.65
CA PHE A 91 -6.01 1.21 -5.05
C PHE A 91 -7.37 1.85 -4.81
N LYS A 92 -7.37 3.02 -4.16
CA LYS A 92 -8.60 3.73 -3.81
C LYS A 92 -9.31 4.28 -5.05
N CYS A 93 -10.56 3.86 -5.22
CA CYS A 93 -11.42 4.31 -6.31
C CYS A 93 -12.19 5.58 -5.94
N PHE A 94 -11.48 6.68 -5.65
CA PHE A 94 -12.08 7.94 -5.16
C PHE A 94 -13.22 8.48 -6.03
N LEU A 95 -13.09 8.41 -7.35
CA LEU A 95 -14.15 8.86 -8.26
C LEU A 95 -15.42 8.02 -8.09
N ARG A 96 -15.28 6.69 -7.98
CA ARG A 96 -16.41 5.79 -7.74
C ARG A 96 -17.05 6.03 -6.38
N MET A 97 -16.24 6.15 -5.33
CA MET A 97 -16.73 6.48 -3.98
C MET A 97 -17.56 7.77 -3.98
N ARG A 98 -17.09 8.81 -4.71
CA ARG A 98 -17.84 10.06 -4.88
C ARG A 98 -19.16 9.85 -5.61
N MET A 99 -19.17 9.08 -6.70
CA MET A 99 -20.39 8.79 -7.47
C MET A 99 -21.41 7.97 -6.68
N GLU A 100 -20.95 7.06 -5.82
CA GLU A 100 -21.80 6.21 -4.98
C GLU A 100 -22.12 6.82 -3.60
N SER A 101 -21.73 8.09 -3.36
CA SER A 101 -21.93 8.78 -2.07
C SER A 101 -21.34 8.02 -0.86
N LYS A 102 -20.22 7.31 -1.06
CA LYS A 102 -19.47 6.62 -0.02
C LYS A 102 -18.44 7.57 0.61
N TYR A 103 -18.68 7.98 1.85
CA TYR A 103 -17.81 8.92 2.58
C TYR A 103 -16.96 8.27 3.67
N ARG A 104 -17.35 7.09 4.16
CA ARG A 104 -16.67 6.36 5.25
C ARG A 104 -16.20 4.98 4.82
N ASP A 105 -16.93 4.36 3.91
CA ASP A 105 -16.62 3.07 3.30
C ASP A 105 -15.57 3.26 2.21
N TYR A 106 -14.69 2.27 2.05
CA TYR A 106 -13.72 2.27 0.97
C TYR A 106 -14.18 1.37 -0.17
N ILE A 107 -14.03 1.89 -1.39
CA ILE A 107 -14.07 1.08 -2.60
C ILE A 107 -12.67 1.05 -3.18
N GLU A 108 -12.12 -0.15 -3.27
CA GLU A 108 -10.76 -0.40 -3.72
C GLU A 108 -10.78 -1.38 -4.89
N ARG A 109 -9.77 -1.29 -5.75
CA ARG A 109 -9.53 -2.23 -6.82
C ARG A 109 -8.10 -2.72 -6.72
N GLU A 110 -7.87 -4.01 -6.84
CA GLU A 110 -6.52 -4.55 -6.98
C GLU A 110 -5.96 -4.10 -8.33
N VAL A 111 -4.80 -3.44 -8.32
CA VAL A 111 -4.09 -3.00 -9.54
C VAL A 111 -2.69 -3.59 -9.58
N PRO A 112 -2.09 -3.79 -10.76
CA PRO A 112 -0.69 -4.16 -10.87
C PRO A 112 0.19 -3.22 -10.06
N ASN A 113 1.07 -3.79 -9.24
CA ASN A 113 1.88 -3.02 -8.32
C ASN A 113 3.01 -2.27 -9.04
N SER A 114 2.93 -0.94 -9.09
CA SER A 114 3.92 -0.10 -9.78
C SER A 114 5.36 -0.29 -9.28
N LEU A 115 5.57 -0.77 -8.04
CA LEU A 115 6.91 -1.11 -7.57
C LEU A 115 7.60 -2.20 -8.41
N LEU A 116 6.82 -3.01 -9.11
CA LEU A 116 7.34 -4.08 -9.96
C LEU A 116 7.60 -3.62 -11.40
N MET A 117 7.24 -2.38 -11.77
CA MET A 117 7.19 -1.91 -13.16
C MET A 117 8.52 -2.06 -13.92
N ASP A 118 9.64 -1.75 -13.27
CA ASP A 118 10.98 -1.87 -13.87
C ASP A 118 11.59 -3.27 -13.67
N THR A 119 10.80 -4.27 -13.29
CA THR A 119 11.27 -5.65 -13.05
C THR A 119 10.74 -6.61 -14.09
N PRO A 120 11.42 -7.75 -14.34
CA PRO A 120 10.90 -8.79 -15.24
C PRO A 120 9.53 -9.35 -14.84
N ARG A 121 9.14 -9.22 -13.56
CA ARG A 121 7.82 -9.66 -13.06
C ARG A 121 6.68 -8.85 -13.62
N TRP A 122 6.92 -7.61 -14.07
CA TRP A 122 5.88 -6.71 -14.58
C TRP A 122 5.14 -7.28 -15.77
N GLU A 123 5.86 -7.74 -16.79
CA GLU A 123 5.25 -8.25 -18.03
C GLU A 123 4.38 -9.48 -17.75
N SER A 124 4.89 -10.44 -16.97
CA SER A 124 4.14 -11.64 -16.59
C SER A 124 2.90 -11.32 -15.76
N LEU A 125 2.97 -10.29 -14.93
CA LEU A 125 1.83 -9.80 -14.16
C LEU A 125 0.77 -9.19 -15.08
N LEU A 126 1.16 -8.35 -16.05
CA LEU A 126 0.21 -7.73 -16.98
C LEU A 126 -0.54 -8.77 -17.82
N ASP A 127 0.13 -9.85 -18.23
CA ASP A 127 -0.48 -10.94 -18.99
C ASP A 127 -1.55 -11.71 -18.22
N THR A 128 -1.39 -11.81 -16.90
CA THR A 128 -2.25 -12.63 -16.03
C THR A 128 -3.25 -11.83 -15.20
N TYR A 129 -3.07 -10.50 -15.15
CA TYR A 129 -3.87 -9.61 -14.32
C TYR A 129 -5.35 -9.64 -14.69
N ARG A 130 -6.19 -9.79 -13.66
CA ARG A 130 -7.63 -9.62 -13.75
C ARG A 130 -8.10 -8.62 -12.71
N PRO A 131 -8.78 -7.53 -13.10
CA PRO A 131 -9.24 -6.54 -12.14
C PRO A 131 -10.29 -7.13 -11.19
N SER A 132 -10.08 -6.96 -9.89
CA SER A 132 -11.05 -7.29 -8.84
C SER A 132 -11.42 -6.05 -8.03
N LEU A 133 -12.71 -5.90 -7.74
CA LEU A 133 -13.24 -4.82 -6.94
C LEU A 133 -13.56 -5.32 -5.53
N HIS A 134 -13.17 -4.54 -4.53
CA HIS A 134 -13.40 -4.81 -3.12
C HIS A 134 -14.11 -3.61 -2.49
N ALA A 135 -15.10 -3.90 -1.65
CA ALA A 135 -15.81 -2.88 -0.87
C ALA A 135 -15.76 -3.28 0.61
N THR A 136 -15.46 -2.30 1.47
CA THR A 136 -15.38 -2.46 2.93
C THR A 136 -16.21 -1.39 3.62
#